data_AF-A0A6J1QY03-F1
#
_entry.id   AF-A0A6J1QY03-F1
#
_cell.length_a   1.000
_cell.length_b   1.000
_cell.length_c   1.000
_cell.angle_alpha   90.00
_cell.angle_beta   90.00
_cell.angle_gamma   90.00
#
_symmetry.space_group_name_H-M   'P 1'
#
loop_
_entity.id
_entity.type
_entity.pdbx_description
1 polymer ?
#
loop_
_entity_poly.entity_id
_entity_poly.type
_entity_poly.pdbx_seq_one_letter_code
_entity_poly.pdbx_strand_id
1 'polypeptide(L)'
;MSLIGKFERQNDVSINVFATREEIEKKAKFGRGADHNAIVPLRLTDDKRDRHVNLLYLPDTLRGVNRGHFAWIKNLSRLVNSQLTAKRCAKHVCDRCLHYFYTRDKLAAHSVDCGRMNDCAVVLPNERDKWLSFDNYDRKERLPFVVYADLECLLERRERENVEGGSRTERYAYQRHVPFSVGYYLCCTYDDTASAYRYRRGEDCVSWFVNELRVLARHVKNKFSTNVAMVELTEDEKSEFLLATHCHVCEKPFQPENNRVRDHCHLTGRYR
;
A
#
# COMPACT_ATOMS: atom_id res chain seq x y z
N MET A 1 2.81 -14.10 -12.85
CA MET A 1 3.44 -13.04 -13.68
C MET A 1 4.87 -13.36 -14.12
N SER A 2 5.63 -14.23 -13.43
CA SER A 2 7.00 -14.64 -13.82
C SER A 2 7.13 -15.39 -15.15
N LEU A 3 6.06 -16.04 -15.62
CA LEU A 3 6.07 -16.82 -16.86
C LEU A 3 6.06 -15.97 -18.13
N ILE A 4 5.41 -14.80 -18.12
CA ILE A 4 5.33 -13.93 -19.31
C ILE A 4 6.71 -13.33 -19.62
N GLY A 5 7.43 -12.83 -18.60
CA GLY A 5 8.79 -12.32 -18.81
C GLY A 5 9.76 -13.39 -19.31
N LYS A 6 9.57 -14.67 -18.93
CA LYS A 6 10.34 -15.79 -19.50
C LYS A 6 10.01 -16.00 -20.97
N PHE A 7 8.73 -15.97 -21.34
CA PHE A 7 8.27 -16.12 -22.72
C PHE A 7 8.79 -15.00 -23.63
N GLU A 8 8.75 -13.75 -23.19
CA GLU A 8 9.26 -12.59 -23.93
C GLU A 8 10.76 -12.74 -24.27
N ARG A 9 11.56 -13.18 -23.28
CA ARG A 9 13.00 -13.44 -23.49
C ARG A 9 13.27 -14.58 -24.46
N GLN A 10 12.43 -15.63 -24.45
CA GLN A 10 12.62 -16.80 -25.30
C GLN A 10 12.16 -16.63 -26.75
N ASN A 11 11.22 -15.70 -27.01
CA ASN A 11 10.56 -15.60 -28.32
C ASN A 11 10.81 -14.26 -29.05
N ASP A 12 11.58 -13.37 -28.44
CA ASP A 12 11.82 -12.02 -28.95
C ASP A 12 10.54 -11.24 -29.23
N VAL A 13 9.62 -11.27 -28.27
CA VAL A 13 8.32 -10.59 -28.31
C VAL A 13 8.16 -9.78 -27.03
N SER A 14 7.44 -8.66 -27.11
CA SER A 14 7.04 -7.87 -25.94
C SER A 14 5.51 -7.90 -25.79
N ILE A 15 5.02 -8.02 -24.55
CA ILE A 15 3.61 -8.29 -24.27
C ILE A 15 3.04 -7.33 -23.23
N ASN A 16 2.00 -6.61 -23.61
CA ASN A 16 1.12 -5.93 -22.66
C ASN A 16 -0.12 -6.78 -22.37
N VAL A 17 -0.60 -6.73 -21.13
CA VAL A 17 -1.83 -7.39 -20.70
C VAL A 17 -2.77 -6.34 -20.14
N PHE A 18 -4.00 -6.33 -20.62
CA PHE A 18 -5.10 -5.49 -20.14
C PHE A 18 -6.17 -6.34 -19.47
N ALA A 19 -6.97 -5.74 -18.61
CA ALA A 19 -8.11 -6.37 -17.94
C ALA A 19 -9.23 -5.33 -17.73
N THR A 20 -10.41 -5.77 -17.30
CA THR A 20 -11.50 -4.87 -16.88
C THR A 20 -11.26 -4.36 -15.46
N ARG A 21 -11.69 -3.11 -15.19
CA ARG A 21 -11.45 -2.40 -13.93
C ARG A 21 -12.09 -3.06 -12.71
N GLU A 22 -13.28 -3.65 -12.87
CA GLU A 22 -13.97 -4.44 -11.82
C GLU A 22 -13.03 -5.42 -11.10
N GLU A 23 -12.10 -6.02 -11.85
CA GLU A 23 -11.21 -7.07 -11.35
C GLU A 23 -9.98 -6.54 -10.59
N ILE A 24 -9.56 -5.29 -10.86
CA ILE A 24 -8.51 -4.62 -10.07
C ILE A 24 -9.09 -4.15 -8.74
N GLU A 25 -10.31 -3.60 -8.75
CA GLU A 25 -10.97 -3.08 -7.55
C GLU A 25 -11.36 -4.18 -6.54
N LYS A 26 -11.61 -5.42 -6.99
CA LYS A 26 -11.76 -6.58 -6.10
C LYS A 26 -10.48 -6.93 -5.31
N LYS A 27 -9.30 -6.49 -5.78
CA LYS A 27 -7.99 -6.75 -5.14
C LYS A 27 -7.36 -5.54 -4.48
N ALA A 28 -7.76 -4.33 -4.86
CA ALA A 28 -7.24 -3.10 -4.30
C ALA A 28 -8.39 -2.10 -4.09
N LYS A 29 -8.50 -1.55 -2.89
CA LYS A 29 -9.49 -0.52 -2.52
C LYS A 29 -9.20 0.82 -3.23
N PHE A 30 -9.32 0.88 -4.55
CA PHE A 30 -9.23 2.13 -5.31
C PHE A 30 -10.59 2.81 -5.42
N GLY A 31 -10.58 4.15 -5.46
CA GLY A 31 -11.75 5.02 -5.41
C GLY A 31 -12.83 4.71 -6.46
N ARG A 32 -14.08 4.72 -5.99
CA ARG A 32 -15.29 4.38 -6.74
C ARG A 32 -15.72 5.55 -7.62
N GLY A 33 -15.28 5.58 -8.88
CA GLY A 33 -15.65 6.68 -9.76
C GLY A 33 -15.60 6.46 -11.27
N ALA A 34 -15.12 5.32 -11.79
CA ALA A 34 -15.13 5.04 -13.22
C ALA A 34 -15.96 3.81 -13.57
N ASP A 35 -16.35 3.71 -14.84
CA ASP A 35 -17.10 2.60 -15.41
C ASP A 35 -16.43 1.25 -15.05
N HIS A 36 -17.18 0.36 -14.40
CA HIS A 36 -16.70 -0.96 -13.96
C HIS A 36 -16.17 -1.81 -15.13
N ASN A 37 -16.63 -1.53 -16.34
CA ASN A 37 -16.20 -2.22 -17.56
C ASN A 37 -15.02 -1.56 -18.27
N ALA A 38 -14.39 -0.52 -17.69
CA ALA A 38 -13.25 0.13 -18.30
C ALA A 38 -12.05 -0.83 -18.42
N ILE A 39 -11.50 -0.95 -19.61
CA ILE A 39 -10.25 -1.63 -19.91
C ILE A 39 -9.09 -0.82 -19.35
N VAL A 40 -8.28 -1.47 -18.52
CA VAL A 40 -7.12 -0.91 -17.82
C VAL A 40 -5.89 -1.80 -18.00
N PRO A 41 -4.66 -1.24 -18.01
CA PRO A 41 -3.44 -2.04 -18.08
C PRO A 41 -3.26 -2.87 -16.81
N LEU A 42 -3.03 -4.17 -16.97
CA LEU A 42 -2.71 -5.11 -15.88
C LEU A 42 -1.20 -5.39 -15.81
N ARG A 43 -0.54 -5.43 -16.97
CA ARG A 43 0.91 -5.56 -17.09
C ARG A 43 1.36 -4.80 -18.34
N LEU A 44 2.36 -3.96 -18.19
CA LEU A 44 3.06 -3.35 -19.31
C LEU A 44 4.45 -3.99 -19.44
N THR A 45 4.95 -4.07 -20.67
CA THR A 45 6.34 -4.41 -20.94
C THR A 45 7.23 -3.20 -20.65
N ASP A 46 8.40 -3.45 -20.06
CA ASP A 46 9.41 -2.42 -19.80
C ASP A 46 10.03 -1.98 -21.12
N ASP A 47 10.44 -2.95 -21.93
CA ASP A 47 11.03 -2.74 -23.25
C ASP A 47 10.07 -3.19 -24.36
N LYS A 48 9.64 -2.24 -25.20
CA LYS A 48 8.82 -2.54 -26.37
C LYS A 48 9.72 -2.97 -27.53
N ARG A 49 9.51 -4.19 -28.01
CA ARG A 49 10.22 -4.80 -29.15
C ARG A 49 9.42 -4.62 -30.43
N ASP A 50 10.07 -4.82 -31.59
CA ASP A 50 9.43 -4.75 -32.91
C ASP A 50 8.19 -5.66 -33.01
N ARG A 51 8.28 -6.86 -32.42
CA ARG A 51 7.14 -7.75 -32.24
C ARG A 51 6.48 -7.46 -30.89
N HIS A 52 5.39 -6.68 -30.94
CA HIS A 52 4.61 -6.30 -29.77
C HIS A 52 3.18 -6.84 -29.81
N VAL A 53 2.72 -7.46 -28.72
CA VAL A 53 1.40 -8.08 -28.62
C VAL A 53 0.64 -7.51 -27.41
N ASN A 54 -0.59 -7.08 -27.66
CA ASN A 54 -1.53 -6.65 -26.62
C ASN A 54 -2.52 -7.79 -26.34
N LEU A 55 -2.61 -8.26 -25.10
CA LEU A 55 -3.53 -9.31 -24.66
C LEU A 55 -4.59 -8.75 -23.71
N LEU A 56 -5.79 -9.31 -23.78
CA LEU A 56 -6.87 -9.07 -22.83
C LEU A 56 -7.01 -10.32 -21.94
N TYR A 57 -6.92 -10.13 -20.63
CA TYR A 57 -7.16 -11.18 -19.64
C TYR A 57 -8.65 -11.21 -19.26
N LEU A 58 -9.26 -12.39 -19.41
CA LEU A 58 -10.67 -12.65 -19.10
C LEU A 58 -10.75 -13.75 -18.03
N PRO A 59 -11.06 -13.44 -16.77
CA PRO A 59 -11.17 -14.45 -15.72
C PRO A 59 -12.39 -15.37 -15.95
N ASP A 60 -12.24 -16.67 -15.72
CA ASP A 60 -13.35 -17.62 -15.70
C ASP A 60 -13.90 -17.70 -14.26
N THR A 61 -15.02 -17.03 -14.03
CA THR A 61 -15.65 -16.94 -12.69
C THR A 61 -16.60 -18.10 -12.39
N LEU A 62 -16.84 -19.01 -13.33
CA LEU A 62 -17.92 -20.00 -13.23
C LEU A 62 -17.56 -21.27 -12.45
N ARG A 63 -16.28 -21.50 -12.10
CA ARG A 63 -15.84 -22.84 -11.62
C ARG A 63 -14.93 -22.88 -10.39
N GLY A 64 -14.76 -21.79 -9.63
CA GLY A 64 -13.97 -21.81 -8.38
C GLY A 64 -12.49 -22.18 -8.54
N VAL A 65 -11.99 -22.32 -9.77
CA VAL A 65 -10.59 -22.51 -10.10
C VAL A 65 -10.11 -21.21 -10.72
N ASN A 66 -9.02 -20.63 -10.20
CA ASN A 66 -8.34 -19.43 -10.75
C ASN A 66 -7.74 -19.72 -12.15
N ARG A 67 -8.59 -19.93 -13.16
CA ARG A 67 -8.20 -19.99 -14.57
C ARG A 67 -8.79 -18.79 -15.28
N GLY A 68 -7.98 -18.14 -16.11
CA GLY A 68 -8.42 -17.05 -16.96
C GLY A 68 -7.88 -17.25 -18.36
N HIS A 69 -8.59 -16.72 -19.34
CA HIS A 69 -8.25 -16.81 -20.75
C HIS A 69 -7.53 -15.53 -21.19
N PHE A 70 -6.59 -15.68 -22.12
CA PHE A 70 -5.99 -14.55 -22.82
C PHE A 70 -6.57 -14.47 -24.22
N ALA A 71 -7.07 -13.29 -24.58
CA ALA A 71 -7.54 -12.97 -25.93
C ALA A 71 -6.59 -11.96 -26.58
N TRP A 72 -6.28 -12.14 -27.86
CA TRP A 72 -5.43 -11.21 -28.58
C TRP A 72 -6.19 -9.94 -29.01
N ILE A 73 -5.68 -8.77 -28.61
CA ILE A 73 -6.22 -7.48 -28.99
C ILE A 73 -5.60 -7.07 -30.34
N LYS A 74 -6.34 -7.30 -31.43
CA LYS A 74 -5.91 -6.89 -32.79
C LYS A 74 -5.98 -5.39 -33.02
N ASN A 75 -6.88 -4.69 -32.32
CA ASN A 75 -7.06 -3.25 -32.47
C ASN A 75 -7.45 -2.63 -31.12
N LEU A 76 -6.46 -2.07 -30.42
CA LEU A 76 -6.66 -1.46 -29.11
C LEU A 76 -7.57 -0.24 -29.19
N SER A 77 -7.38 0.62 -30.20
CA SER A 77 -8.22 1.81 -30.41
C SER A 77 -9.70 1.46 -30.51
N ARG A 78 -10.06 0.38 -31.21
CA ARG A 78 -11.45 -0.08 -31.33
C ARG A 78 -12.02 -0.61 -30.02
N LEU A 79 -11.20 -1.33 -29.25
CA LEU A 79 -11.60 -1.90 -27.95
C LEU A 79 -11.94 -0.81 -26.93
N VAL A 80 -11.12 0.25 -26.85
CA VAL A 80 -11.28 1.29 -25.83
C VAL A 80 -12.07 2.52 -26.30
N ASN A 81 -12.44 2.62 -27.58
CA ASN A 81 -13.08 3.84 -28.11
C ASN A 81 -14.38 4.20 -27.38
N SER A 82 -15.18 3.17 -27.04
CA SER A 82 -16.44 3.32 -26.30
C SER A 82 -16.24 3.95 -24.92
N GLN A 83 -15.06 3.78 -24.32
CA GLN A 83 -14.71 4.35 -23.01
C GLN A 83 -14.25 5.81 -23.11
N LEU A 84 -13.83 6.25 -24.31
CA LEU A 84 -13.18 7.54 -24.50
C LEU A 84 -14.12 8.61 -25.06
N THR A 85 -15.15 8.22 -25.82
CA THR A 85 -16.06 9.17 -26.46
C THR A 85 -17.30 8.49 -27.05
N ALA A 86 -18.42 9.22 -27.09
CA ALA A 86 -19.60 8.82 -27.84
C ALA A 86 -19.44 8.98 -29.37
N LYS A 87 -18.43 9.72 -29.85
CA LYS A 87 -18.22 9.99 -31.28
C LYS A 87 -17.40 8.89 -31.96
N ARG A 88 -17.89 8.37 -33.08
CA ARG A 88 -17.25 7.29 -33.86
C ARG A 88 -16.16 7.78 -34.81
N CYS A 89 -15.20 8.57 -34.30
CA CYS A 89 -14.02 8.95 -35.08
C CYS A 89 -12.86 7.97 -34.86
N ALA A 90 -12.03 7.75 -35.89
CA ALA A 90 -10.81 6.97 -35.74
C ALA A 90 -9.85 7.71 -34.78
N LYS A 91 -9.37 6.99 -33.76
CA LYS A 91 -8.45 7.52 -32.75
C LYS A 91 -7.20 6.65 -32.66
N HIS A 92 -6.09 7.27 -32.32
CA HIS A 92 -4.82 6.60 -32.07
C HIS A 92 -4.57 6.57 -30.57
N VAL A 93 -4.57 5.37 -29.98
CA VAL A 93 -4.43 5.21 -28.53
C VAL A 93 -3.04 4.72 -28.19
N CYS A 94 -2.43 5.31 -27.17
CA CYS A 94 -1.18 4.82 -26.58
C CYS A 94 -1.46 3.53 -25.78
N ASP A 95 -0.72 2.46 -26.05
CA ASP A 95 -0.88 1.17 -25.39
C ASP A 95 -0.26 1.11 -23.98
N ARG A 96 0.39 2.18 -23.51
CA ARG A 96 0.86 2.30 -22.11
C ARG A 96 -0.12 3.09 -21.25
N CYS A 97 -0.36 4.36 -21.58
CA CYS A 97 -1.18 5.26 -20.76
C CYS A 97 -2.66 5.32 -21.16
N LEU A 98 -3.06 4.66 -22.26
CA LEU A 98 -4.40 4.70 -22.84
C LEU A 98 -4.90 6.11 -23.24
N HIS A 99 -4.03 7.11 -23.29
CA HIS A 99 -4.35 8.43 -23.83
C HIS A 99 -4.54 8.36 -25.36
N TYR A 100 -5.48 9.16 -25.88
CA TYR A 100 -5.83 9.16 -27.30
C TYR A 100 -5.36 10.41 -28.01
N PHE A 101 -5.01 10.24 -29.29
CA PHE A 101 -4.58 11.29 -30.19
C PHE A 101 -5.38 11.20 -31.49
N TYR A 102 -5.54 12.34 -32.16
CA TYR A 102 -6.24 12.44 -33.43
C TYR A 102 -5.35 12.11 -34.64
N THR A 103 -4.02 12.09 -34.47
CA THR A 103 -3.07 11.75 -35.54
C THR A 103 -2.03 10.75 -35.05
N ARG A 104 -1.46 9.97 -35.97
CA ARG A 104 -0.39 9.01 -35.66
C ARG A 104 0.89 9.70 -35.20
N ASP A 105 1.23 10.85 -35.79
CA ASP A 105 2.49 11.56 -35.47
C ASP A 105 2.50 12.06 -34.03
N LYS A 106 1.36 12.55 -33.53
CA LYS A 106 1.23 12.96 -32.13
C LYS A 106 1.36 11.78 -31.16
N LEU A 107 0.81 10.61 -31.53
CA LEU A 107 1.01 9.39 -30.77
C LEU A 107 2.49 8.95 -30.79
N ALA A 108 3.16 9.03 -31.94
CA ALA A 108 4.56 8.66 -32.07
C ALA A 108 5.46 9.54 -31.18
N ALA A 109 5.26 10.86 -31.23
CA ALA A 109 5.96 11.81 -30.36
C ALA A 109 5.72 11.49 -28.87
N HIS A 110 4.46 11.29 -28.47
CA HIS A 110 4.11 10.96 -27.09
C HIS A 110 4.71 9.63 -26.61
N SER A 111 4.81 8.63 -27.49
CA SER A 111 5.26 7.27 -27.12
C SER A 111 6.71 7.26 -26.63
N VAL A 112 7.55 8.17 -27.12
CA VAL A 112 8.94 8.33 -26.67
C VAL A 112 9.00 8.76 -25.21
N ASP A 113 8.21 9.76 -24.84
CA ASP A 113 8.19 10.33 -23.48
C ASP A 113 7.42 9.42 -22.50
N CYS A 114 6.30 8.86 -22.94
CA CYS A 114 5.49 7.90 -22.18
C CYS A 114 6.27 6.60 -21.87
N GLY A 115 7.21 6.23 -22.74
CA GLY A 115 8.19 5.18 -22.54
C GLY A 115 9.07 5.39 -21.30
N ARG A 116 9.45 6.64 -21.04
CA ARG A 116 10.48 7.01 -20.05
C ARG A 116 9.91 7.39 -18.69
N MET A 117 8.65 7.83 -18.62
CA MET A 117 8.09 8.46 -17.42
C MET A 117 7.02 7.64 -16.68
N ASN A 118 6.32 6.73 -17.36
CA ASN A 118 5.13 6.08 -16.81
C ASN A 118 5.41 4.64 -16.33
N ASP A 119 5.85 4.50 -15.08
CA ASP A 119 5.77 3.23 -14.35
C ASP A 119 4.37 3.02 -13.74
N CYS A 120 3.61 4.11 -13.54
CA CYS A 120 2.30 4.11 -12.90
C CYS A 120 1.33 5.08 -13.60
N ALA A 121 0.04 4.70 -13.70
CA ALA A 121 -1.01 5.60 -14.13
C ALA A 121 -1.36 6.58 -12.98
N VAL A 122 -1.17 7.88 -13.20
CA VAL A 122 -1.63 8.92 -12.27
C VAL A 122 -3.15 9.08 -12.42
N VAL A 123 -3.91 8.54 -11.48
CA VAL A 123 -5.36 8.74 -11.39
C VAL A 123 -5.63 9.95 -10.51
N LEU A 124 -6.10 11.04 -11.12
CA LEU A 124 -6.53 12.21 -10.36
C LEU A 124 -7.94 11.98 -9.79
N PRO A 125 -8.24 12.50 -8.58
CA PRO A 125 -9.59 12.50 -8.04
C PRO A 125 -10.57 13.20 -8.99
N ASN A 126 -11.75 12.62 -9.18
CA ASN A 126 -12.86 13.24 -9.89
C ASN A 126 -13.75 14.03 -8.91
N GLU A 127 -14.79 14.71 -9.39
CA GLU A 127 -15.72 15.48 -8.56
C GLU A 127 -16.33 14.72 -7.37
N ARG A 128 -16.46 13.39 -7.47
CA ARG A 128 -16.99 12.52 -6.40
C ARG A 128 -15.95 12.15 -5.36
N ASP A 129 -14.68 12.01 -5.76
CA ASP A 129 -13.56 11.57 -4.91
C ASP A 129 -12.60 12.71 -4.52
N LYS A 130 -12.96 13.97 -4.84
CA LYS A 130 -12.09 15.15 -4.63
C LYS A 130 -11.78 15.45 -3.17
N TRP A 131 -12.55 14.89 -2.24
CA TRP A 131 -12.37 15.10 -0.81
C TRP A 131 -11.68 13.90 -0.17
N LEU A 132 -10.50 14.15 0.40
CA LEU A 132 -9.86 13.18 1.29
C LEU A 132 -10.57 13.21 2.64
N SER A 133 -11.00 12.05 3.10
CA SER A 133 -11.55 11.88 4.44
C SER A 133 -10.78 10.77 5.14
N PHE A 134 -10.66 10.89 6.45
CA PHE A 134 -10.07 9.86 7.28
C PHE A 134 -11.16 8.84 7.64
N ASP A 135 -10.96 7.57 7.28
CA ASP A 135 -11.93 6.50 7.47
C ASP A 135 -11.58 5.55 8.62
N ASN A 136 -10.28 5.36 8.88
CA ASN A 136 -9.76 4.46 9.92
C ASN A 136 -9.67 5.15 11.28
N TYR A 137 -10.81 5.60 11.81
CA TYR A 137 -10.94 6.32 13.07
C TYR A 137 -10.32 5.62 14.28
N ASP A 138 -10.25 4.28 14.26
CA ASP A 138 -9.53 3.46 15.22
C ASP A 138 -8.05 3.84 15.36
N ARG A 139 -7.43 4.33 14.28
CA ARG A 139 -6.03 4.78 14.26
C ARG A 139 -5.83 6.19 14.82
N LYS A 140 -6.90 6.92 15.16
CA LYS A 140 -6.78 8.18 15.91
C LYS A 140 -6.47 7.93 17.39
N GLU A 141 -6.75 6.72 17.91
CA GLU A 141 -6.44 6.41 19.28
C GLU A 141 -4.92 6.33 19.49
N ARG A 142 -4.42 7.18 20.39
CA ARG A 142 -3.00 7.23 20.72
C ARG A 142 -2.61 5.96 21.48
N LEU A 143 -1.60 5.26 20.95
CA LEU A 143 -1.04 4.08 21.62
C LEU A 143 -0.31 4.49 22.91
N PRO A 144 -0.62 3.88 24.06
CA PRO A 144 -0.03 4.28 25.33
C PRO A 144 1.43 3.88 25.50
N PHE A 145 1.87 2.84 24.77
CA PHE A 145 3.25 2.36 24.76
C PHE A 145 3.76 2.34 23.32
N VAL A 146 4.80 3.10 23.02
CA VAL A 146 5.43 3.17 21.70
C VAL A 146 6.92 2.91 21.84
N VAL A 147 7.47 2.02 21.03
CA VAL A 147 8.90 1.73 20.99
C VAL A 147 9.49 2.36 19.73
N TYR A 148 10.41 3.30 19.92
CA TYR A 148 11.27 3.82 18.87
C TYR A 148 12.60 3.10 18.96
N ALA A 149 12.99 2.39 17.91
CA ALA A 149 14.22 1.61 17.93
C ALA A 149 15.03 1.86 16.67
N ASP A 150 16.35 1.80 16.83
CA ASP A 150 17.30 1.88 15.73
C ASP A 150 18.48 0.94 15.97
N LEU A 151 19.12 0.52 14.89
CA LEU A 151 20.25 -0.41 14.93
C LEU A 151 21.37 0.04 14.02
N GLU A 152 22.58 -0.17 14.50
CA GLU A 152 23.81 0.10 13.75
C GLU A 152 24.48 -1.22 13.39
N CYS A 153 25.03 -1.27 12.18
CA CYS A 153 25.69 -2.44 11.64
C CYS A 153 27.17 -2.19 11.41
N LEU A 154 27.99 -3.19 11.69
CA LEU A 154 29.33 -3.31 11.12
C LEU A 154 29.22 -3.67 9.64
N LEU A 155 30.12 -3.09 8.84
CA LEU A 155 30.24 -3.37 7.42
C LEU A 155 31.38 -4.34 7.20
N GLU A 156 31.06 -5.63 7.18
CA GLU A 156 32.05 -6.66 6.90
C GLU A 156 32.22 -6.81 5.40
N ARG A 157 33.46 -6.73 4.92
CA ARG A 157 33.76 -6.96 3.52
C ARG A 157 33.50 -8.43 3.19
N ARG A 158 32.71 -8.71 2.15
CA ARG A 158 32.65 -10.06 1.60
C ARG A 158 33.92 -10.33 0.78
N GLU A 159 34.62 -11.39 1.12
CA GLU A 159 35.68 -11.92 0.26
C GLU A 159 35.06 -12.48 -1.03
N ARG A 160 35.77 -12.31 -2.15
CA ARG A 160 35.34 -12.90 -3.41
C ARG A 160 35.60 -14.40 -3.33
N GLU A 161 34.56 -15.21 -3.23
CA GLU A 161 34.68 -16.59 -3.67
C GLU A 161 34.95 -16.52 -5.17
N ASN A 162 36.21 -16.78 -5.56
CA ASN A 162 36.58 -16.95 -6.95
C ASN A 162 35.91 -18.23 -7.45
N VAL A 163 34.64 -18.16 -7.82
CA VAL A 163 33.99 -19.22 -8.56
C VAL A 163 34.51 -19.12 -9.99
N GLU A 164 35.54 -19.90 -10.30
CA GLU A 164 35.99 -20.12 -11.67
C GLU A 164 34.78 -20.57 -12.51
N GLY A 165 34.31 -19.70 -13.41
CA GLY A 165 33.23 -20.01 -14.37
C GLY A 165 31.86 -19.36 -14.12
N GLY A 166 31.68 -18.52 -13.09
CA GLY A 166 30.41 -17.82 -12.83
C GLY A 166 30.14 -16.63 -13.77
N SER A 167 28.91 -16.52 -14.31
CA SER A 167 28.46 -15.41 -15.16
C SER A 167 28.60 -14.04 -14.46
N ARG A 168 29.08 -13.02 -15.19
CA ARG A 168 29.35 -11.63 -14.73
C ARG A 168 28.11 -10.81 -14.31
N THR A 169 26.96 -11.43 -14.09
CA THR A 169 25.66 -10.75 -13.90
C THR A 169 24.95 -11.02 -12.57
N GLU A 170 25.67 -11.46 -11.54
CA GLU A 170 25.14 -11.42 -10.17
C GLU A 170 25.48 -10.06 -9.52
N ARG A 171 24.48 -9.35 -8.99
CA ARG A 171 24.70 -8.13 -8.21
C ARG A 171 25.38 -8.53 -6.90
N TYR A 172 26.71 -8.56 -6.90
CA TYR A 172 27.50 -8.92 -5.72
C TYR A 172 27.32 -7.86 -4.63
N ALA A 173 26.69 -8.24 -3.51
CA ALA A 173 26.67 -7.42 -2.30
C ALA A 173 28.10 -7.35 -1.73
N TYR A 174 28.78 -6.22 -1.95
CA TYR A 174 30.18 -6.00 -1.58
C TYR A 174 30.41 -6.05 -0.05
N GLN A 175 29.38 -5.70 0.73
CA GLN A 175 29.42 -5.64 2.20
C GLN A 175 28.28 -6.48 2.80
N ARG A 176 28.61 -7.20 3.87
CA ARG A 176 27.66 -7.84 4.79
C ARG A 176 27.42 -6.90 5.96
N HIS A 177 26.17 -6.47 6.16
CA HIS A 177 25.78 -5.70 7.32
C HIS A 177 25.55 -6.65 8.49
N VAL A 178 26.36 -6.53 9.54
CA VAL A 178 26.22 -7.32 10.77
C VAL A 178 25.80 -6.38 11.90
N PRO A 179 24.57 -6.52 12.45
CA PRO A 179 24.12 -5.70 13.58
C PRO A 179 25.08 -5.81 14.76
N PHE A 180 25.45 -4.66 15.33
CA PHE A 180 26.41 -4.61 16.44
C PHE A 180 25.99 -3.66 17.56
N SER A 181 25.03 -2.78 17.30
CA SER A 181 24.42 -1.97 18.35
C SER A 181 22.94 -1.84 18.06
N VAL A 182 22.13 -1.91 19.12
CA VAL A 182 20.70 -1.61 19.06
C VAL A 182 20.39 -0.65 20.21
N GLY A 183 19.64 0.41 19.90
CA GLY A 183 19.09 1.33 20.89
C GLY A 183 17.58 1.41 20.72
N TYR A 184 16.85 1.51 21.83
CA TYR A 184 15.44 1.81 21.78
C TYR A 184 15.01 2.75 22.89
N TYR A 185 14.03 3.58 22.59
CA TYR A 185 13.31 4.42 23.53
C TYR A 185 11.87 3.92 23.65
N LEU A 186 11.51 3.45 24.84
CA LEU A 186 10.12 3.24 25.20
C LEU A 186 9.53 4.59 25.58
N CYS A 187 8.51 5.03 24.86
CA CYS A 187 7.69 6.17 25.20
C CYS A 187 6.37 5.67 25.78
N CYS A 188 6.10 6.03 27.03
CA CYS A 188 4.84 5.73 27.70
C CYS A 188 4.04 7.03 27.86
N THR A 189 2.94 7.16 27.13
CA THR A 189 2.11 8.38 27.17
C THR A 189 1.17 8.40 28.36
N TYR A 190 1.06 7.27 29.06
CA TYR A 190 0.23 7.04 30.22
C TYR A 190 0.97 7.39 31.53
N ASP A 191 2.25 7.06 31.61
CA ASP A 191 3.11 7.22 32.78
C ASP A 191 4.54 7.46 32.30
N ASP A 192 4.97 8.73 32.35
CA ASP A 192 6.27 9.12 31.82
C ASP A 192 7.44 8.50 32.58
N THR A 193 7.23 8.06 33.82
CA THR A 193 8.28 7.36 34.59
C THR A 193 8.60 5.98 34.01
N ALA A 194 7.68 5.40 33.23
CA ALA A 194 7.92 4.18 32.48
C ALA A 194 8.65 4.43 31.14
N SER A 195 8.77 5.68 30.70
CA SER A 195 9.54 6.03 29.52
C SER A 195 11.04 5.85 29.80
N ALA A 196 11.73 5.09 28.95
CA ALA A 196 13.15 4.80 29.18
C ALA A 196 13.89 4.52 27.88
N TYR A 197 15.12 5.04 27.79
CA TYR A 197 16.07 4.65 26.77
C TYR A 197 16.90 3.46 27.26
N ARG A 198 17.06 2.45 26.41
CA ARG A 198 17.98 1.33 26.65
C ARG A 198 18.75 1.03 25.37
N TYR A 199 19.97 0.55 25.53
CA TYR A 199 20.80 0.17 24.39
C TYR A 199 21.71 -0.99 24.75
N ARG A 200 22.16 -1.68 23.72
CA ARG A 200 23.20 -2.69 23.84
C ARG A 200 24.11 -2.69 22.64
N ARG A 201 25.40 -2.82 22.93
CA ARG A 201 26.47 -3.01 21.95
C ARG A 201 27.05 -4.41 22.12
N GLY A 202 27.38 -5.05 21.02
CA GLY A 202 27.93 -6.40 20.97
C GLY A 202 27.16 -7.29 20.00
N GLU A 203 27.74 -8.45 19.70
CA GLU A 203 27.18 -9.43 18.76
C GLU A 203 25.80 -9.93 19.18
N ASP A 204 25.52 -9.93 20.49
CA ASP A 204 24.25 -10.37 21.07
C ASP A 204 23.17 -9.26 21.15
N CYS A 205 23.44 -8.07 20.59
CA CYS A 205 22.53 -6.91 20.66
C CYS A 205 21.12 -7.23 20.15
N VAL A 206 21.01 -7.99 19.05
CA VAL A 206 19.71 -8.39 18.47
C VAL A 206 18.98 -9.35 19.39
N SER A 207 19.66 -10.39 19.89
CA SER A 207 19.04 -11.36 20.81
C SER A 207 18.59 -10.70 22.11
N TRP A 208 19.39 -9.78 22.63
CA TRP A 208 19.02 -8.98 23.79
C TRP A 208 17.79 -8.11 23.50
N PHE A 209 17.77 -7.39 22.38
CA PHE A 209 16.64 -6.52 22.03
C PHE A 209 15.33 -7.31 21.87
N VAL A 210 15.37 -8.47 21.22
CA VAL A 210 14.21 -9.36 21.10
C VAL A 210 13.72 -9.83 22.48
N ASN A 211 14.63 -10.13 23.40
CA ASN A 211 14.26 -10.49 24.77
C ASN A 211 13.63 -9.30 25.52
N GLU A 212 14.19 -8.10 25.39
CA GLU A 212 13.61 -6.87 25.97
C GLU A 212 12.19 -6.63 25.45
N LEU A 213 11.96 -6.71 24.14
CA LEU A 213 10.63 -6.59 23.55
C LEU A 213 9.66 -7.65 24.09
N ARG A 214 10.13 -8.88 24.31
CA ARG A 214 9.32 -9.95 24.89
C ARG A 214 8.93 -9.66 26.34
N VAL A 215 9.84 -9.13 27.15
CA VAL A 215 9.56 -8.71 28.53
C VAL A 215 8.57 -7.55 28.55
N LEU A 216 8.79 -6.54 27.69
CA LEU A 216 7.89 -5.40 27.54
C LEU A 216 6.48 -5.84 27.13
N ALA A 217 6.34 -6.72 26.13
CA ALA A 217 5.05 -7.23 25.69
C ALA A 217 4.27 -7.91 26.82
N ARG A 218 4.94 -8.68 27.69
CA ARG A 218 4.31 -9.28 28.87
C ARG A 218 3.88 -8.23 29.89
N HIS A 219 4.72 -7.24 30.15
CA HIS A 219 4.39 -6.16 31.08
C HIS A 219 3.15 -5.39 30.60
N VAL A 220 3.14 -5.00 29.32
CA VAL A 220 2.03 -4.30 28.68
C VAL A 220 0.76 -5.16 28.70
N LYS A 221 0.86 -6.46 28.37
CA LYS A 221 -0.29 -7.37 28.45
C LYS A 221 -0.89 -7.43 29.85
N ASN A 222 -0.06 -7.50 30.89
CA ASN A 222 -0.53 -7.53 32.27
C ASN A 222 -1.25 -6.22 32.64
N LYS A 223 -0.73 -5.07 32.20
CA LYS A 223 -1.38 -3.77 32.41
C LYS A 223 -2.77 -3.72 31.77
N PHE A 224 -2.91 -4.17 30.52
CA PHE A 224 -4.19 -4.21 29.82
C PHE A 224 -5.15 -5.32 30.29
N SER A 225 -4.66 -6.31 31.05
CA SER A 225 -5.53 -7.36 31.61
C SER A 225 -6.32 -6.89 32.83
N THR A 226 -5.90 -5.79 33.46
CA THR A 226 -6.60 -5.18 34.58
C THR A 226 -7.70 -4.27 34.05
N ASN A 227 -8.95 -4.55 34.40
CA ASN A 227 -10.06 -3.66 34.07
C ASN A 227 -10.06 -2.45 35.02
N VAL A 228 -9.79 -1.25 34.48
CA VAL A 228 -9.83 0.00 35.23
C VAL A 228 -11.20 0.64 35.05
N ALA A 229 -11.93 0.79 36.15
CA ALA A 229 -13.21 1.48 36.15
C ALA A 229 -13.03 2.96 35.80
N MET A 230 -14.03 3.52 35.13
CA MET A 230 -14.09 4.95 34.86
C MET A 230 -14.10 5.72 36.18
N VAL A 231 -13.26 6.75 36.28
CA VAL A 231 -13.29 7.70 37.40
C VAL A 231 -14.60 8.46 37.36
N GLU A 232 -15.15 8.82 38.52
CA GLU A 232 -16.34 9.64 38.56
C GLU A 232 -16.13 10.96 37.81
N LEU A 233 -17.03 11.26 36.87
CA LEU A 233 -16.95 12.48 36.06
C LEU A 233 -17.13 13.71 36.96
N THR A 234 -16.35 14.73 36.67
CA THR A 234 -16.59 16.09 37.19
C THR A 234 -17.88 16.68 36.62
N GLU A 235 -18.41 17.73 37.26
CA GLU A 235 -19.61 18.41 36.75
C GLU A 235 -19.40 19.01 35.35
N ASP A 236 -18.18 19.45 35.05
CA ASP A 236 -17.82 19.97 33.72
C ASP A 236 -17.82 18.84 32.67
N GLU A 237 -17.23 17.68 32.96
CA GLU A 237 -17.23 16.52 32.04
C GLU A 237 -18.64 15.96 31.84
N LYS A 238 -19.48 15.95 32.89
CA LYS A 238 -20.91 15.59 32.76
C LYS A 238 -21.62 16.54 31.81
N SER A 239 -21.37 17.84 31.95
CA SER A 239 -21.96 18.87 31.10
C SER A 239 -21.48 18.74 29.64
N GLU A 240 -20.19 18.51 29.43
CA GLU A 240 -19.60 18.27 28.11
C GLU A 240 -20.26 17.06 27.42
N PHE A 241 -20.37 15.93 28.12
CA PHE A 241 -21.03 14.73 27.60
C PHE A 241 -22.49 14.98 27.21
N LEU A 242 -23.25 15.69 28.05
CA LEU A 242 -24.67 15.97 27.81
C LEU A 242 -24.87 16.89 26.60
N LEU A 243 -24.00 17.90 26.44
CA LEU A 243 -24.05 18.90 25.39
C LEU A 243 -23.38 18.46 24.08
N ALA A 244 -22.63 17.36 24.09
CA ALA A 244 -21.94 16.85 22.91
C ALA A 244 -22.92 16.53 21.76
N THR A 245 -22.73 17.23 20.64
CA THR A 245 -23.52 17.07 19.40
C THR A 245 -22.82 16.20 18.36
N HIS A 246 -21.50 16.01 18.49
CA HIS A 246 -20.67 15.24 17.57
C HIS A 246 -19.84 14.21 18.33
N CYS A 247 -19.54 13.09 17.67
CA CYS A 247 -18.63 12.07 18.20
C CYS A 247 -17.19 12.60 18.23
N HIS A 248 -16.49 12.48 19.36
CA HIS A 248 -15.10 12.95 19.51
C HIS A 248 -14.10 12.17 18.63
N VAL A 249 -14.41 10.92 18.25
CA VAL A 249 -13.53 10.09 17.40
C VAL A 249 -13.73 10.39 15.92
N CYS A 250 -14.97 10.28 15.44
CA CYS A 250 -15.27 10.39 14.01
C CYS A 250 -15.75 11.78 13.56
N GLU A 251 -15.99 12.69 14.51
CA GLU A 251 -16.42 14.08 14.29
C GLU A 251 -17.75 14.20 13.53
N LYS A 252 -18.52 13.12 13.43
CA LYS A 252 -19.85 13.12 12.81
C LYS A 252 -20.92 13.49 13.85
N PRO A 253 -22.00 14.18 13.43
CA PRO A 253 -23.10 14.51 14.32
C PRO A 253 -23.83 13.25 14.79
N PHE A 254 -24.23 13.24 16.05
CA PHE A 254 -25.08 12.18 16.60
C PHE A 254 -26.48 12.24 15.96
N GLN A 255 -26.98 11.08 15.55
CA GLN A 255 -28.36 10.90 15.12
C GLN A 255 -29.25 10.58 16.33
N PRO A 256 -30.58 10.86 16.27
CA PRO A 256 -31.49 10.59 17.38
C PRO A 256 -31.48 9.15 17.89
N GLU A 257 -31.16 8.19 17.02
CA GLU A 257 -31.11 6.76 17.33
C GLU A 257 -29.76 6.31 17.92
N ASN A 258 -28.78 7.22 18.03
CA ASN A 258 -27.45 6.88 18.53
C ASN A 258 -27.42 6.85 20.06
N ASN A 259 -26.95 5.74 20.62
CA ASN A 259 -26.63 5.64 22.04
C ASN A 259 -25.26 6.29 22.30
N ARG A 260 -25.26 7.43 22.99
CA ARG A 260 -24.03 8.08 23.45
C ARG A 260 -23.44 7.29 24.62
N VAL A 261 -22.14 6.99 24.52
CA VAL A 261 -21.39 6.27 25.55
C VAL A 261 -20.30 7.19 26.06
N ARG A 262 -20.07 7.17 27.37
CA ARG A 262 -18.92 7.85 27.99
C ARG A 262 -17.69 7.01 27.69
N ASP A 263 -16.79 7.51 26.86
CA ASP A 263 -15.51 6.87 26.60
C ASP A 263 -14.53 7.18 27.74
N HIS A 264 -13.62 6.26 28.03
CA HIS A 264 -12.57 6.50 29.02
C HIS A 264 -11.29 5.76 28.67
N CYS A 265 -10.19 6.30 29.17
CA CYS A 265 -8.89 5.64 29.09
C CYS A 265 -8.88 4.40 29.99
N HIS A 266 -8.74 3.22 29.39
CA HIS A 266 -8.71 1.93 30.09
C HIS A 266 -7.48 1.71 30.98
N LEU A 267 -6.50 2.63 30.98
CA LEU A 267 -5.34 2.60 31.86
C LEU A 267 -5.45 3.57 33.05
N THR A 268 -6.09 4.73 32.88
CA THR A 268 -6.21 5.76 33.93
C THR A 268 -7.60 5.87 34.54
N GLY A 269 -8.63 5.35 33.85
CA GLY A 269 -10.03 5.59 34.18
C GLY A 269 -10.56 6.97 33.76
N ARG A 270 -9.72 7.87 33.23
CA ARG A 270 -10.12 9.26 32.90
C ARG A 270 -11.02 9.31 31.67
N TYR A 271 -12.03 10.19 31.72
CA TYR A 271 -12.97 10.47 30.64
C TYR A 271 -12.26 11.02 29.38
N ARG A 272 -12.88 10.81 28.21
CA ARG A 272 -12.40 11.22 26.88
C ARG A 272 -13.52 11.81 26.04
#